data_AF-A0A3M2Z7K9-F1
#
_entry.id   AF-A0A3M2Z7K9-F1
#
_cell.length_a   1.000
_cell.length_b   1.000
_cell.length_c   1.000
_cell.angle_alpha   90.00
_cell.angle_beta   90.00
_cell.angle_gamma   90.00
#
_symmetry.space_group_name_H-M   'P 1'
#
loop_
_entity.id
_entity.type
_entity.pdbx_description
1 polymer ?
#
loop_
_entity_poly.entity_id
_entity_poly.type
_entity_poly.pdbx_seq_one_letter_code
_entity_poly.pdbx_strand_id
1 'polypeptide(L)'
;MLASTLDRPSPEDSQTLAEVERTITSGVGALCFSRGLERRYQTETRLQRREFLTAMGIGGSLIYNLFLITDWLILRDVFVYVAIGRLCLITPMFIIMLILARR
;
A
#
# COMPACT_ATOMS: atom_id res chain seq x y z
N MET A 1 -7.61 22.46 -12.09
CA MET A 1 -9.07 22.55 -12.32
C MET A 1 -9.42 21.68 -13.53
N LEU A 2 -9.39 20.35 -13.39
CA LEU A 2 -9.68 19.34 -14.44
C LEU A 2 -10.07 18.00 -13.78
N ALA A 3 -11.13 17.97 -12.97
CA ALA A 3 -11.54 16.75 -12.24
C ALA A 3 -13.07 16.65 -12.04
N SER A 4 -13.87 16.95 -13.06
CA SER A 4 -15.35 16.91 -12.92
C SER A 4 -16.10 16.26 -14.08
N THR A 5 -15.42 15.54 -15.00
CA THR A 5 -16.06 14.89 -16.14
C THR A 5 -16.27 13.37 -15.99
N LEU A 6 -15.96 12.78 -14.83
CA LEU A 6 -16.22 11.37 -14.50
C LEU A 6 -17.40 11.16 -13.54
N ASP A 7 -18.16 12.21 -13.22
CA ASP A 7 -19.28 12.16 -12.28
C ASP A 7 -20.62 11.85 -13.00
N ARG A 8 -20.65 10.75 -13.75
CA ARG A 8 -21.93 10.16 -14.18
C ARG A 8 -21.94 8.73 -13.65
N PRO A 9 -22.75 8.42 -12.62
CA PRO A 9 -22.81 7.06 -12.09
C PRO A 9 -23.20 6.13 -13.24
N SER A 10 -22.29 5.21 -13.56
CA SER A 10 -22.57 4.15 -14.52
C SER A 10 -23.79 3.37 -14.02
N PRO A 11 -24.66 2.83 -14.89
CA PRO A 11 -25.75 1.96 -14.47
C PRO A 11 -25.27 0.80 -13.56
N GLU A 12 -24.01 0.41 -13.68
CA GLU A 12 -23.36 -0.56 -12.81
C GLU A 12 -23.14 -0.04 -11.37
N ASP A 13 -22.82 1.25 -11.19
CA ASP A 13 -22.63 1.87 -9.86
C ASP A 13 -23.95 1.96 -9.11
N SER A 14 -25.03 2.27 -9.83
CA SER A 14 -26.40 2.32 -9.29
C SER A 14 -26.89 0.95 -8.82
N GLN A 15 -26.56 -0.12 -9.55
CA GLN A 15 -26.87 -1.50 -9.15
C GLN A 15 -26.06 -1.93 -7.93
N THR A 16 -24.77 -1.54 -7.90
CA THR A 16 -23.86 -1.81 -6.80
C THR A 16 -24.32 -1.14 -5.51
N LEU A 17 -24.76 0.13 -5.59
CA LEU A 17 -25.36 0.87 -4.47
C LEU A 17 -26.64 0.20 -3.94
N ALA A 18 -27.51 -0.28 -4.84
CA ALA A 18 -28.73 -0.98 -4.43
C ALA A 18 -28.44 -2.32 -3.73
N GLU A 19 -27.37 -3.03 -4.12
CA GLU A 19 -26.93 -4.27 -3.47
C GLU A 19 -26.31 -4.00 -2.09
N VAL A 20 -25.52 -2.93 -1.97
CA VAL A 20 -24.96 -2.44 -0.69
C VAL A 20 -26.09 -2.07 0.27
N GLU A 21 -27.04 -1.26 -0.19
CA GLU A 21 -28.16 -0.80 0.64
C GLU A 21 -28.98 -1.98 1.15
N ARG A 22 -29.33 -2.94 0.27
CA ARG A 22 -30.04 -4.18 0.66
C ARG A 22 -29.26 -5.00 1.68
N THR A 23 -27.94 -5.10 1.53
CA THR A 23 -27.10 -5.85 2.48
C THR A 23 -27.08 -5.18 3.84
N ILE A 24 -27.01 -3.84 3.88
CA ILE A 24 -27.09 -3.03 5.12
C ILE A 24 -28.47 -3.19 5.78
N THR A 25 -29.57 -3.11 5.01
CA THR A 25 -30.92 -3.27 5.56
C THR A 25 -31.22 -4.70 6.03
N SER A 26 -30.57 -5.70 5.44
CA SER A 26 -30.80 -7.12 5.78
C SER A 26 -30.15 -7.59 7.09
N GLY A 27 -29.33 -6.74 7.73
CA GLY A 27 -28.69 -7.06 9.01
C GLY A 27 -27.54 -8.04 8.85
N VAL A 28 -26.35 -7.52 8.56
CA VAL A 28 -25.13 -8.32 8.44
C VAL A 28 -24.55 -8.64 9.83
N GLY A 29 -24.88 -9.82 10.36
CA GLY A 29 -24.31 -10.37 11.60
C GLY A 29 -22.79 -10.62 11.56
N ALA A 30 -22.17 -10.51 10.39
CA ALA A 30 -20.72 -10.41 10.18
C ALA A 30 -20.48 -9.22 9.24
N LEU A 31 -19.52 -8.33 9.53
CA LEU A 31 -19.15 -7.16 8.70
C LEU A 31 -18.56 -7.55 7.32
N CYS A 32 -19.22 -8.45 6.59
CA CYS A 32 -18.82 -8.95 5.28
C CYS A 32 -19.90 -8.56 4.27
N PHE A 33 -19.46 -8.10 3.10
CA PHE A 33 -20.35 -7.82 1.97
C PHE A 33 -20.48 -9.05 1.06
N SER A 34 -21.30 -8.96 0.01
CA SER A 34 -21.38 -10.03 -0.99
C SER A 34 -20.00 -10.28 -1.61
N ARG A 35 -19.66 -11.56 -1.84
CA ARG A 35 -18.34 -11.94 -2.41
C ARG A 35 -18.07 -11.28 -3.77
N GLY A 36 -19.12 -10.94 -4.52
CA GLY A 36 -19.01 -10.21 -5.79
C GLY A 36 -18.55 -8.77 -5.56
N LEU A 37 -19.17 -8.08 -4.60
CA LEU A 37 -18.84 -6.70 -4.22
C LEU A 37 -17.41 -6.60 -3.66
N GLU A 38 -17.05 -7.49 -2.73
CA GLU A 38 -15.71 -7.47 -2.13
C GLU A 38 -14.62 -7.75 -3.18
N ARG A 39 -14.88 -8.66 -4.12
CA ARG A 39 -13.91 -8.97 -5.18
C ARG A 39 -13.75 -7.82 -6.17
N ARG A 40 -14.83 -7.12 -6.51
CA ARG A 40 -14.79 -5.92 -7.36
C ARG A 40 -14.04 -4.78 -6.67
N TYR A 41 -14.38 -4.49 -5.41
CA TYR A 41 -13.67 -3.50 -4.58
C TYR A 41 -12.18 -3.83 -4.43
N GLN A 42 -11.84 -5.10 -4.15
CA GLN A 42 -10.45 -5.53 -4.07
C GLN A 42 -9.73 -5.39 -5.42
N THR A 43 -10.41 -5.62 -6.55
CA THR A 43 -9.80 -5.51 -7.88
C THR A 43 -9.52 -4.04 -8.24
N GLU A 44 -10.44 -3.14 -7.93
CA GLU A 44 -10.28 -1.69 -8.18
C GLU A 44 -9.25 -1.06 -7.23
N THR A 45 -9.23 -1.47 -5.95
CA THR A 45 -8.32 -0.89 -4.94
C THR A 45 -6.91 -1.50 -4.98
N ARG A 46 -6.70 -2.62 -5.69
CA ARG A 46 -5.40 -3.33 -5.78
C ARG A 46 -4.30 -2.46 -6.38
N LEU A 47 -4.62 -1.67 -7.40
CA LEU A 47 -3.63 -0.80 -8.05
C LEU A 47 -3.17 0.32 -7.12
N GLN A 48 -4.13 0.99 -6.48
CA GLN A 48 -3.87 2.08 -5.55
C GLN A 48 -3.12 1.62 -4.29
N ARG A 49 -3.45 0.44 -3.75
CA ARG A 49 -2.70 -0.16 -2.62
C ARG A 49 -1.27 -0.49 -2.99
N ARG A 50 -1.02 -0.98 -4.22
CA ARG A 50 0.33 -1.26 -4.70
C ARG A 50 1.18 0.00 -4.81
N GLU A 51 0.62 1.07 -5.34
CA GLU A 51 1.31 2.36 -5.45
C GLU A 51 1.62 2.94 -4.07
N PHE A 52 0.63 2.94 -3.18
CA PHE A 52 0.80 3.42 -1.80
C PHE A 52 1.87 2.64 -1.05
N LEU A 53 1.82 1.31 -1.12
CA LEU A 53 2.80 0.44 -0.45
C LEU A 53 4.20 0.63 -1.06
N THR A 54 4.29 0.87 -2.37
CA THR A 54 5.55 1.15 -3.05
C THR A 54 6.12 2.50 -2.59
N ALA A 55 5.28 3.55 -2.55
CA ALA A 55 5.69 4.88 -2.13
C ALA A 55 6.11 4.91 -0.65
N MET A 56 5.33 4.29 0.24
CA MET A 56 5.70 4.15 1.65
C MET A 56 6.95 3.28 1.85
N GLY A 57 7.09 2.19 1.09
CA GLY A 57 8.26 1.34 1.15
C GLY A 57 9.54 2.07 0.72
N ILE A 58 9.48 2.84 -0.36
CA ILE A 58 10.59 3.69 -0.82
C ILE A 58 10.90 4.78 0.22
N GLY A 59 9.88 5.47 0.71
CA GLY A 59 10.04 6.51 1.74
C GLY A 59 10.66 5.98 3.03
N GLY A 60 10.17 4.84 3.53
CA GLY A 60 10.71 4.17 4.71
C GLY A 60 12.15 3.72 4.52
N SER A 61 12.49 3.19 3.34
CA SER A 61 13.87 2.82 2.99
C SER A 61 14.80 4.03 2.96
N LEU A 62 14.35 5.16 2.40
CA LEU A 62 15.10 6.42 2.41
C LEU A 62 15.37 6.92 3.82
N ILE A 63 14.35 6.95 4.69
CA ILE A 63 14.50 7.36 6.10
C ILE A 63 15.46 6.42 6.83
N TYR A 64 15.33 5.12 6.61
CA TYR A 64 16.20 4.11 7.21
C TYR A 64 17.67 4.29 6.78
N ASN A 65 17.91 4.60 5.52
CA ASN A 65 19.24 4.89 5.02
C ASN A 65 19.77 6.23 5.55
N LEU A 66 18.91 7.22 5.81
CA LEU A 66 19.34 8.50 6.39
C LEU A 66 19.94 8.34 7.80
N PHE A 67 19.51 7.33 8.56
CA PHE A 67 20.13 6.95 9.83
C PHE A 67 21.60 6.54 9.71
N LEU A 68 22.12 6.23 8.51
CA LEU A 68 23.58 6.08 8.34
C LEU A 68 24.32 7.37 8.68
N ILE A 69 23.74 8.56 8.43
CA ILE A 69 24.39 9.83 8.73
C ILE A 69 24.62 9.96 10.23
N THR A 70 23.62 9.57 11.03
CA THR A 70 23.69 9.53 12.48
C THR A 70 24.75 8.52 12.96
N ASP A 71 24.77 7.32 12.39
CA ASP A 71 25.75 6.30 12.75
C ASP A 71 27.17 6.67 12.34
N TRP A 72 27.35 7.40 11.24
CA TRP A 72 28.66 7.92 10.85
C TRP A 72 29.20 8.92 11.85
N LEU A 73 28.32 9.74 12.42
CA LEU A 73 28.68 10.76 13.39
C LEU A 73 29.01 10.15 14.76
N ILE A 74 28.31 9.08 15.16
CA ILE A 74 28.40 8.48 16.50
C ILE A 74 29.38 7.29 16.56
N LEU A 75 29.38 6.42 15.54
CA LEU A 75 30.15 5.16 15.51
C LEU A 75 31.13 5.13 14.33
N ARG A 76 31.90 6.21 14.13
CA ARG A 76 32.80 6.34 12.97
C ARG A 76 33.77 5.15 12.79
N ASP A 77 34.18 4.54 13.90
CA ASP A 77 35.13 3.43 13.93
C ASP A 77 34.54 2.10 13.43
N VAL A 78 33.21 1.92 13.57
CA VAL A 78 32.47 0.70 13.16
C VAL A 78 31.52 0.95 11.98
N PHE A 79 31.44 2.19 11.52
CA PHE A 79 30.52 2.66 10.51
C PHE A 79 30.55 1.82 9.24
N VAL A 80 31.74 1.45 8.75
CA VAL A 80 31.88 0.70 7.50
C VAL A 80 31.19 -0.68 7.59
N TYR A 81 31.32 -1.37 8.74
CA TYR A 81 30.68 -2.67 8.94
C TYR A 81 29.16 -2.55 9.01
N VAL A 82 28.65 -1.56 9.73
CA VAL A 82 27.20 -1.30 9.85
C VAL A 82 26.62 -0.85 8.51
N ALA A 83 27.33 0.00 7.78
CA ALA A 83 26.95 0.49 6.46
C ALA A 83 26.84 -0.67 5.45
N ILE A 84 27.84 -1.55 5.40
CA ILE A 84 27.80 -2.75 4.53
C ILE A 84 26.61 -3.63 4.89
N GLY A 85 26.34 -3.88 6.18
CA GLY A 85 25.18 -4.66 6.60
C GLY A 85 23.85 -4.02 6.18
N ARG A 86 23.69 -2.71 6.34
CA ARG A 86 22.44 -2.04 5.93
C ARG A 86 22.29 -1.98 4.41
N LEU A 87 23.37 -1.73 3.67
CA LEU A 87 23.32 -1.59 2.22
C LEU A 87 23.22 -2.94 1.49
N CYS A 88 23.94 -3.96 1.96
CA CYS A 88 24.00 -5.28 1.31
C CYS A 88 23.04 -6.33 1.88
N LEU A 89 22.44 -6.11 3.05
CA LEU A 89 21.50 -7.05 3.67
C LEU A 89 20.11 -6.43 3.83
N ILE A 90 20.00 -5.29 4.53
CA ILE A 90 18.68 -4.68 4.80
C ILE A 90 18.05 -4.14 3.52
N THR A 91 18.79 -3.36 2.73
CA THR A 91 18.28 -2.74 1.51
C THR A 91 17.79 -3.76 0.47
N PRO A 92 18.53 -4.83 0.12
CA PRO A 92 18.00 -5.84 -0.79
C PRO A 92 16.82 -6.62 -0.19
N MET A 93 16.77 -6.82 1.13
CA MET A 93 15.61 -7.43 1.77
C MET A 93 14.34 -6.56 1.60
N PHE A 94 14.47 -5.24 1.78
CA PHE A 94 13.40 -4.28 1.51
C PHE A 94 12.97 -4.31 0.04
N ILE A 95 13.91 -4.37 -0.89
CA ILE A 95 13.63 -4.48 -2.33
C ILE A 95 12.87 -5.78 -2.63
N ILE A 96 13.31 -6.92 -2.08
CA ILE A 96 12.63 -8.21 -2.24
C ILE A 96 11.21 -8.14 -1.68
N MET A 97 11.03 -7.56 -0.50
CA MET A 97 9.73 -7.41 0.14
C MET A 97 8.79 -6.51 -0.69
N LEU A 98 9.31 -5.42 -1.25
CA LEU A 98 8.59 -4.55 -2.20
C LEU A 98 8.18 -5.30 -3.48
N ILE A 99 9.10 -6.10 -4.06
CA ILE A 99 8.81 -6.90 -5.24
C ILE A 99 7.74 -7.96 -4.93
N LEU A 100 7.83 -8.61 -3.78
CA LEU A 100 6.85 -9.62 -3.34
C LEU A 100 5.48 -8.99 -3.11
N ALA A 101 5.43 -7.82 -2.47
CA ALA A 101 4.19 -7.11 -2.22
C ALA A 101 3.57 -6.49 -3.50
N ARG A 102 4.37 -6.36 -4.56
CA ARG A 102 3.91 -5.99 -5.90
C ARG A 102 3.39 -7.17 -6.71
N ARG A 103 3.71 -8.42 -6.36
CA ARG A 103 3.10 -9.61 -6.99
C ARG A 103 1.66 -9.82 -6.54
#